data_AF-A2Q5G7-F1
#
_entry.id   AF-A2Q5G7-F1
#
_cell.length_a   1.000
_cell.length_b   1.000
_cell.length_c   1.000
_cell.angle_alpha   90.00
_cell.angle_beta   90.00
_cell.angle_gamma   90.00
#
_symmetry.space_group_name_H-M   'P 1'
#
loop_
_entity.id
_entity.type
_entity.pdbx_description
1 polymer ?
#
loop_
_entity_poly.entity_id
_entity_poly.type
_entity_poly.pdbx_seq_one_letter_code
_entity_poly.pdbx_strand_id
1 'polypeptide(L)' 'MKQKIVMRVHMRCQKCRTKALEVVAGANGVNFVGLEGDEKDKIVVIGDGVDAVTLTKCLRKKVGQTEIVSLGEVKAS' A
#
# COMPACT_ATOMS: atom_id res chain seq x y z
N MET A 1 17.65 1.80 -0.91
CA MET A 1 17.06 2.74 -1.89
C MET A 1 15.57 2.85 -1.61
N LYS A 2 15.04 4.08 -1.52
CA LYS A 2 13.62 4.29 -1.23
C LYS A 2 12.77 3.95 -2.46
N GLN A 3 11.64 3.30 -2.24
CA GLN A 3 10.68 2.90 -3.26
C GLN A 3 9.32 3.54 -2.96
N LYS A 4 8.61 3.95 -4.01
CA LYS A 4 7.21 4.35 -3.97
C LYS A 4 6.39 3.27 -4.65
N ILE A 5 5.43 2.71 -3.92
CA ILE A 5 4.52 1.68 -4.39
C ILE A 5 3.10 2.25 -4.32
N VAL A 6 2.34 2.12 -5.40
CA VAL A 6 0.93 2.49 -5.45
C VAL A 6 0.12 1.24 -5.69
N MET A 7 -0.84 0.97 -4.82
CA MET A 7 -1.66 -0.24 -4.83
C MET A 7 -3.14 0.15 -4.85
N ARG A 8 -3.92 -0.39 -5.78
CA ARG A 8 -5.39 -0.25 -5.76
C ARG A 8 -5.96 -1.37 -4.91
N VAL A 9 -6.81 -1.05 -3.94
CA VAL A 9 -7.43 -2.01 -3.02
C VAL A 9 -8.94 -1.81 -3.00
N HIS A 10 -9.69 -2.88 -3.21
CA HIS A 10 -11.15 -2.86 -3.15
C HIS A 10 -11.64 -2.73 -1.69
N MET A 11 -11.83 -1.51 -1.22
CA MET A 11 -12.22 -1.21 0.17
C MET A 11 -13.67 -0.68 0.22
N ARG A 12 -14.63 -1.56 0.55
CA ARG A 12 -16.07 -1.20 0.56
C ARG A 12 -16.53 -0.40 1.78
N CYS A 13 -15.69 -0.26 2.80
CA CYS A 13 -16.11 0.27 4.09
C CYS A 13 -14.99 1.02 4.82
N GLN A 14 -15.33 1.93 5.74
CA GLN A 14 -14.33 2.67 6.51
C GLN A 14 -13.44 1.74 7.36
N LYS A 15 -14.03 0.72 8.00
CA LYS A 15 -13.27 -0.31 8.74
C LYS A 15 -12.27 -1.05 7.85
N CYS A 16 -12.63 -1.27 6.59
CA CYS A 16 -11.79 -1.91 5.59
C CYS A 16 -10.57 -1.02 5.26
N ARG A 17 -10.77 0.29 5.16
CA ARG A 17 -9.70 1.29 4.93
C ARG A 17 -8.73 1.36 6.11
N THR A 18 -9.25 1.42 7.35
CA THR A 18 -8.41 1.40 8.55
C THR A 18 -7.57 0.13 8.60
N LYS A 19 -8.19 -1.04 8.38
CA LYS A 19 -7.46 -2.32 8.39
C LYS A 19 -6.41 -2.40 7.29
N ALA A 20 -6.67 -1.82 6.11
CA ALA A 20 -5.69 -1.77 5.04
C ALA A 20 -4.48 -0.93 5.42
N LEU A 21 -4.70 0.24 6.02
CA LEU A 21 -3.64 1.10 6.54
C LEU A 21 -2.83 0.41 7.64
N GLU A 22 -3.47 -0.29 8.58
CA GLU A 22 -2.79 -1.04 9.64
C GLU A 22 -1.91 -2.17 9.07
N VAL A 23 -2.41 -2.91 8.07
CA VAL A 23 -1.65 -3.97 7.41
C VAL A 23 -0.41 -3.41 6.71
N VAL A 24 -0.54 -2.26 6.06
CA VAL A 24 0.56 -1.64 5.33
C VAL A 24 1.56 -1.00 6.28
N ALA A 25 1.10 -0.28 7.30
CA ALA A 25 1.95 0.34 8.30
C ALA A 25 2.75 -0.69 9.13
N GLY A 26 2.20 -1.89 9.32
CA GLY A 26 2.90 -3.00 9.99
C GLY A 26 3.90 -3.75 9.11
N ALA A 27 4.02 -3.42 7.82
CA ALA A 27 4.97 -4.07 6.93
C ALA A 27 6.39 -3.52 7.12
N ASN A 28 7.39 -4.42 7.05
CA ASN A 28 8.78 -4.02 7.22
C ASN A 28 9.25 -3.11 6.07
N GLY A 29 10.09 -2.14 6.41
CA GLY A 29 10.64 -1.17 5.46
C GLY A 29 9.71 0.00 5.14
N VAL A 30 8.46 0.00 5.61
CA VAL A 30 7.51 1.10 5.36
C VAL A 30 7.87 2.32 6.20
N ASN A 31 7.98 3.48 5.55
CA ASN A 31 8.27 4.76 6.19
C ASN A 31 7.09 5.74 6.08
N PHE A 32 6.25 5.61 5.06
CA PHE A 32 5.06 6.44 4.86
C PHE A 32 3.95 5.64 4.20
N VAL A 33 2.71 5.93 4.61
CA VAL A 33 1.49 5.37 4.03
C VAL A 33 0.48 6.50 3.82
N GLY A 34 -0.17 6.51 2.66
CA GLY A 34 -1.24 7.45 2.34
C GLY A 34 -2.38 6.78 1.56
N LEU A 35 -3.56 7.39 1.61
CA LEU A 35 -4.69 7.04 0.73
C LEU A 35 -4.86 8.12 -0.33
N GLU A 36 -5.00 7.70 -1.58
CA GLU A 36 -5.23 8.55 -2.76
C GLU A 36 -6.38 7.99 -3.63
N GLY A 37 -6.74 8.75 -4.66
CA GLY A 37 -7.84 8.47 -5.58
C GLY A 37 -9.17 9.07 -5.10
N ASP A 38 -10.04 9.46 -6.04
CA ASP A 38 -11.36 10.04 -5.76
C ASP A 38 -12.20 9.16 -4.82
N GLU A 39 -12.12 7.84 -4.98
CA GLU A 39 -12.84 6.87 -4.14
C GLU A 39 -12.05 6.43 -2.89
N LYS A 40 -10.85 6.99 -2.69
CA LYS A 40 -9.88 6.57 -1.66
C LYS A 40 -9.59 5.07 -1.75
N ASP A 41 -9.44 4.57 -2.97
CA ASP A 41 -9.22 3.17 -3.32
C ASP A 41 -7.74 2.85 -3.58
N LYS A 42 -6.86 3.85 -3.57
CA LYS A 42 -5.41 3.65 -3.78
C LYS A 42 -4.64 3.90 -2.49
N ILE A 43 -3.72 3.00 -2.18
CA ILE A 43 -2.76 3.12 -1.10
C ILE A 43 -1.40 3.45 -1.70
N VAL A 44 -0.78 4.51 -1.19
CA VAL A 44 0.60 4.88 -1.49
C VAL A 44 1.48 4.45 -0.34
N VAL A 45 2.56 3.76 -0.66
CA VAL A 45 3.55 3.29 0.30
C VAL A 45 4.91 3.84 -0.12
N ILE A 46 5.62 4.46 0.79
CA ILE A 46 7.02 4.84 0.59
C ILE A 46 7.85 4.16 1.66
N GLY A 47 8.92 3.49 1.25
CA GLY A 47 9.74 2.72 2.18
C GLY A 47 11.04 2.24 1.55
N ASP A 48 11.91 1.64 2.35
CA ASP A 48 13.18 1.05 1.93
C ASP A 48 13.11 -0.46 2.16
N GLY A 49 13.33 -1.26 1.12
CA GLY A 49 13.26 -2.72 1.22
C GLY A 49 11.83 -3.28 1.39
N VAL A 50 10.81 -2.58 0.90
CA VAL A 50 9.41 -3.03 0.99
C VAL A 50 9.14 -4.13 -0.05
N ASP A 51 8.80 -5.34 0.42
CA ASP A 51 8.40 -6.44 -0.46
C ASP A 51 6.95 -6.25 -0.96
N ALA A 52 6.82 -5.62 -2.14
CA ALA A 52 5.52 -5.29 -2.73
C ALA A 52 4.64 -6.52 -2.98
N VAL A 53 5.23 -7.67 -3.30
CA VAL A 53 4.51 -8.92 -3.60
C VAL A 53 3.86 -9.47 -2.33
N THR A 54 4.62 -9.56 -1.25
CA THR A 54 4.16 -10.05 0.05
C THR A 54 3.13 -9.10 0.65
N LEU A 55 3.37 -7.79 0.53
CA LEU A 55 2.39 -6.78 0.95
C LEU A 55 1.07 -6.93 0.18
N THR A 56 1.12 -7.11 -1.15
CA THR A 56 -0.06 -7.35 -1.99
C THR A 56 -0.80 -8.61 -1.56
N LYS A 57 -0.08 -9.72 -1.30
CA LYS A 57 -0.67 -10.97 -0.83
C LYS A 57 -1.38 -10.79 0.52
N CYS A 58 -0.77 -10.05 1.45
CA CYS A 58 -1.36 -9.74 2.76
C CYS A 58 -2.65 -8.93 2.63
N LEU A 59 -2.68 -7.91 1.78
CA LEU A 59 -3.87 -7.09 1.52
C LEU A 59 -5.00 -7.92 0.87
N ARG A 60 -4.67 -8.74 -0.14
CA ARG A 60 -5.62 -9.68 -0.76
C ARG A 60 -6.27 -10.62 0.25
N LYS A 61 -5.49 -11.11 1.21
CA LYS A 61 -5.98 -12.04 2.25
C LYS A 61 -6.80 -11.35 3.34
N LYS A 62 -6.40 -10.16 3.78
CA LYS A 62 -6.96 -9.51 4.99
C LYS A 62 -8.02 -8.44 4.72
N VAL A 63 -8.02 -7.86 3.52
CA VAL A 63 -8.82 -6.68 3.18
C VAL A 63 -9.69 -6.97 1.96
N GLY A 64 -9.09 -7.31 0.83
CA GLY A 64 -9.81 -7.48 -0.43
C GLY A 64 -8.90 -7.44 -1.65
N GLN A 65 -9.49 -7.59 -2.83
CA GLN A 65 -8.76 -7.59 -4.10
C GLN A 65 -7.83 -6.38 -4.17
N THR A 66 -6.56 -6.65 -4.48
CA THR A 66 -5.50 -5.66 -4.50
C THR A 66 -4.66 -5.82 -5.75
N GLU A 67 -4.31 -4.71 -6.39
CA GLU A 67 -3.50 -4.67 -7.61
C GLU A 67 -2.37 -3.66 -7.44
N ILE A 68 -1.17 -4.01 -7.88
CA ILE A 68 -0.06 -3.06 -7.93
C ILE A 68 -0.27 -2.19 -9.17
N VAL A 69 -0.42 -0.89 -8.97
CA VAL A 69 -0.61 0.10 -10.04
C VAL A 69 0.72 0.65 -10.51
N SER A 70 1.64 0.91 -9.58
CA SER A 70 2.95 1.45 -9.90
C SER A 70 3.97 1.07 -8.83
N LEU A 71 5.21 0.86 -9.25
CA LEU A 71 6.37 0.64 -8.40
C LEU A 71 7.53 1.38 -9.02
N GLY A 72 8.13 2.31 -8.27
CA GLY A 72 9.26 3.10 -8.75
C GLY A 72 10.21 3.47 -7.62
N GLU A 73 11.46 3.73 -7.97
CA GLU A 73 12.43 4.26 -7.03
C GLU A 73 12.15 5.75 -6.76
N VAL A 74 12.24 6.14 -5.49
CA VAL A 74 12.24 7.54 -5.09
C VAL A 74 13.69 8.01 -5.14
N LYS A 75 14.03 8.72 -6.22
CA LYS A 75 15.32 9.41 -6.30
C LYS A 75 15.38 10.47 -5.21
N ALA A 76 16.40 10.39 -4.35
CA ALA A 76 16.80 11.51 -3.53
C ALA A 76 17.51 12.50 -4.45
N SER A 77 16.95 13.70 -4.59
CA SER A 77 17.57 14.84 -5.28
C SER A 77 18.85 15.27 -4.56
#